data_AF-A0A352IZX4-F1
#
_entry.id   AF-A0A352IZX4-F1
#
_cell.length_a   1.000
_cell.length_b   1.000
_cell.length_c   1.000
_cell.angle_alpha   90.00
_cell.angle_beta   90.00
_cell.angle_gamma   90.00
#
_symmetry.space_group_name_H-M   'P 1'
#
loop_
_entity.id
_entity.type
_entity.pdbx_description
1 polymer ?
#
loop_
_entity_poly.entity_id
_entity_poly.type
_entity_poly.pdbx_seq_one_letter_code
_entity_poly.pdbx_strand_id
1 'polypeptide(L)'
;MYEKQQKQETIMNKLALLIGLTLLIGPPVTAGPLFESLSGEKQSQIRTLIEDHFPDSTLSADEQAEELAWFAHAASELKGTEISVLSEQLPTHDYEAEVLAPAFSELTEIPVTHDRRPG
;
A
#
# COMPACT_ATOMS: atom_id res chain seq x y z
N MET A 1 15.00 57.99 -21.79
CA MET A 1 14.43 57.56 -20.48
C MET A 1 13.52 56.35 -20.66
N TYR A 2 12.53 56.40 -21.57
CA TYR A 2 11.59 55.30 -21.84
C TYR A 2 12.22 53.98 -22.34
N GLU A 3 13.20 54.04 -23.25
CA GLU A 3 13.81 52.83 -23.84
C GLU A 3 14.64 52.01 -22.82
N LYS A 4 15.32 52.67 -21.89
CA LYS A 4 16.07 51.97 -20.82
C LYS A 4 15.12 51.24 -19.87
N GLN A 5 13.95 51.80 -19.63
CA GLN A 5 12.92 51.22 -18.78
C GLN A 5 12.28 49.99 -19.43
N GLN A 6 11.94 50.04 -20.72
CA GLN A 6 11.42 48.87 -21.44
C GLN A 6 12.43 47.72 -21.55
N LYS A 7 13.72 48.04 -21.71
CA LYS A 7 14.78 47.02 -21.72
C LYS A 7 14.89 46.33 -20.36
N GLN A 8 14.78 47.09 -19.26
CA GLN A 8 14.78 46.54 -17.90
C GLN A 8 13.54 45.69 -17.61
N GLU A 9 12.35 46.15 -17.99
CA GLU A 9 11.09 45.37 -17.90
C GLU A 9 11.20 44.05 -18.69
N THR A 10 11.76 44.09 -19.90
CA THR A 10 11.94 42.89 -20.74
C THR A 10 12.95 41.93 -20.15
N ILE A 11 14.05 42.45 -19.58
CA ILE A 11 15.07 41.63 -18.89
C ILE A 11 14.47 41.02 -17.62
N MET A 12 13.73 41.80 -16.84
CA MET A 12 13.09 41.37 -15.60
C MET A 12 11.99 40.34 -15.84
N ASN A 13 11.17 40.50 -16.89
CA ASN A 13 10.18 39.49 -17.30
C ASN A 13 10.83 38.21 -17.82
N LYS A 14 11.94 38.30 -18.58
CA LYS A 14 12.69 37.11 -19.01
C LYS A 14 13.37 36.41 -17.85
N LEU A 15 13.84 37.15 -16.84
CA LEU A 15 14.42 36.60 -15.62
C LEU A 15 13.35 35.93 -14.75
N ALA A 16 12.17 36.55 -14.61
CA ALA A 16 11.03 35.99 -13.91
C ALA A 16 10.50 34.72 -14.60
N LEU A 17 10.51 34.67 -15.94
CA LEU A 17 10.16 33.49 -16.72
C LEU A 17 11.20 32.36 -16.58
N LEU A 18 12.49 32.70 -16.43
CA LEU A 18 13.57 31.71 -16.22
C LEU A 18 13.58 31.13 -14.80
N ILE A 19 13.19 31.91 -13.79
CA ILE A 19 13.07 31.47 -12.40
C ILE A 19 11.77 30.68 -12.17
N GLY A 20 10.71 30.97 -12.94
CA GLY A 20 9.46 30.20 -12.91
C GLY A 20 9.53 28.82 -13.60
N LEU A 21 10.54 28.57 -14.43
CA LEU A 21 10.67 27.32 -15.20
C LEU A 21 11.63 26.29 -14.58
N THR A 22 12.37 26.64 -13.52
CA THR A 22 13.36 25.75 -12.88
C THR A 22 12.84 24.92 -11.71
N LEU A 23 11.53 24.90 -11.43
CA LEU A 23 10.96 24.16 -10.30
C LEU A 23 10.04 23.01 -10.73
N LEU A 24 10.53 22.11 -11.57
CA LEU A 24 9.82 20.88 -11.97
C LEU A 24 10.73 19.64 -11.96
N ILE A 25 11.75 19.64 -11.11
CA ILE A 25 12.52 18.44 -10.76
C ILE A 25 12.56 18.38 -9.24
N GLY A 26 11.41 18.07 -8.63
CA GLY A 26 11.42 17.55 -7.27
C GLY A 26 12.17 16.21 -7.27
N PRO A 27 12.87 15.84 -6.19
CA PRO A 27 13.37 14.48 -6.06
C PRO A 27 12.19 13.52 -6.26
N PRO A 28 12.40 12.32 -6.84
CA PRO A 28 11.37 11.31 -6.81
C PRO A 28 10.91 11.18 -5.36
N VAL A 29 9.60 11.32 -5.12
CA VAL A 29 9.00 10.96 -3.84
C VAL A 29 9.30 9.47 -3.69
N THR A 30 10.38 9.15 -3.00
CA THR A 30 10.58 7.82 -2.48
C THR A 30 9.51 7.69 -1.42
N ALA A 31 8.39 7.06 -1.76
CA ALA A 31 7.47 6.61 -0.73
C ALA A 31 8.32 5.76 0.22
N GLY A 32 8.31 6.12 1.50
CA GLY A 32 8.98 5.33 2.53
C GLY A 32 8.36 3.93 2.61
N PRO A 33 8.89 3.06 3.48
CA PRO A 33 8.32 1.73 3.71
C PRO A 33 6.82 1.85 4.03
N LEU A 34 5.99 1.04 3.36
CA LEU A 34 4.53 1.16 3.45
C LEU A 34 4.04 0.89 4.86
N PHE A 35 4.67 -0.07 5.56
CA PHE A 35 4.30 -0.44 6.91
C PHE A 35 4.40 0.73 7.90
N GLU A 36 5.49 1.51 7.83
CA GLU A 36 5.70 2.67 8.71
C GLU A 36 4.65 3.77 8.51
N SER A 37 4.03 3.83 7.32
CA SER A 37 2.98 4.80 7.00
C SER A 37 1.59 4.44 7.56
N LEU A 38 1.40 3.19 8.00
CA LEU A 38 0.13 2.71 8.54
C LEU A 38 -0.13 3.24 9.96
N SER A 39 -1.38 3.16 10.43
CA SER A 39 -1.71 3.48 11.81
C SER A 39 -1.03 2.49 12.78
N GLY A 40 -0.72 2.94 14.00
CA GLY A 40 -0.13 2.05 15.02
C GLY A 40 -0.97 0.81 15.33
N GLU A 41 -2.30 0.93 15.24
CA GLU A 41 -3.23 -0.19 15.37
C GLU A 41 -3.04 -1.21 14.24
N LYS A 42 -3.01 -0.75 12.97
CA LYS A 42 -2.81 -1.62 11.81
C LYS A 42 -1.41 -2.25 11.82
N GLN A 43 -0.40 -1.52 12.28
CA GLN A 43 0.95 -2.06 12.50
C GLN A 43 0.96 -3.17 13.55
N SER A 44 0.28 -2.96 14.68
CA SER A 44 0.15 -3.98 15.72
C SER A 44 -0.57 -5.22 15.21
N GLN A 45 -1.68 -5.03 14.49
CA GLN A 45 -2.43 -6.12 13.87
C GLN A 45 -1.56 -6.96 12.92
N ILE A 46 -0.80 -6.31 12.02
CA ILE A 46 0.13 -6.99 11.12
C ILE A 46 1.16 -7.81 11.90
N ARG A 47 1.75 -7.26 12.97
CA ARG A 47 2.73 -8.00 13.79
C ARG A 47 2.10 -9.23 14.45
N THR A 48 0.89 -9.10 14.99
CA THR A 48 0.14 -10.23 15.55
C THR A 48 -0.13 -11.30 14.50
N LEU A 49 -0.56 -10.93 13.29
CA LEU A 49 -0.77 -11.88 12.20
C LEU A 49 0.51 -12.64 11.82
N ILE A 50 1.66 -11.95 11.79
CA ILE A 50 2.97 -12.58 11.53
C ILE A 50 3.31 -13.59 12.63
N GLU A 51 3.18 -13.19 13.90
CA GLU A 51 3.53 -14.03 15.05
C GLU A 51 2.62 -15.27 15.17
N ASP A 52 1.32 -15.11 14.96
CA ASP A 52 0.33 -16.15 15.23
C ASP A 52 0.10 -17.08 14.02
N HIS A 53 0.22 -16.58 12.79
CA HIS A 53 -0.17 -17.32 11.59
C HIS A 53 0.96 -17.55 10.59
N PHE A 54 1.99 -16.71 10.58
CA PHE A 54 3.09 -16.77 9.61
C PHE A 54 4.49 -16.93 10.23
N PRO A 55 4.69 -17.80 11.25
CA PRO A 55 6.00 -17.93 11.90
C PRO A 55 7.06 -18.55 11.00
N ASP A 56 6.66 -19.40 10.04
CA ASP A 56 7.55 -20.11 9.13
C ASP A 56 7.64 -19.40 7.77
N SER A 57 8.50 -18.38 7.70
CA SER A 57 8.73 -17.60 6.48
C SER A 57 10.21 -17.52 6.11
N THR A 58 10.49 -17.39 4.82
CA THR A 58 11.84 -17.07 4.31
C THR A 58 12.15 -15.57 4.42
N LEU A 59 11.12 -14.75 4.66
CA LEU A 59 11.23 -13.31 4.83
C LEU A 59 11.52 -12.96 6.29
N SER A 60 12.31 -11.91 6.51
CA SER A 60 12.47 -11.30 7.83
C SER A 60 11.14 -10.71 8.32
N ALA A 61 11.00 -10.49 9.64
CA ALA A 61 9.77 -9.93 10.19
C ALA A 61 9.41 -8.55 9.61
N ASP A 62 10.41 -7.72 9.31
CA ASP A 62 10.18 -6.41 8.69
C ASP A 62 9.75 -6.55 7.22
N GLU A 63 10.31 -7.52 6.47
CA GLU A 63 9.86 -7.82 5.10
C GLU A 63 8.43 -8.39 5.06
N GLN A 64 8.08 -9.26 6.00
CA GLN A 64 6.70 -9.75 6.15
C GLN A 64 5.73 -8.62 6.49
N ALA A 65 6.14 -7.68 7.35
CA ALA A 65 5.33 -6.53 7.70
C ALA A 65 5.09 -5.61 6.51
N GLU A 66 6.10 -5.40 5.67
CA GLU A 66 5.96 -4.68 4.40
C GLU A 66 5.06 -5.41 3.40
N GLU A 67 5.15 -6.73 3.31
CA GLU A 67 4.30 -7.53 2.43
C GLU A 67 2.82 -7.46 2.85
N LEU A 68 2.52 -7.60 4.14
CA LEU A 68 1.15 -7.45 4.65
C LEU A 68 0.64 -6.01 4.53
N ALA A 69 1.51 -5.01 4.72
CA ALA A 69 1.17 -3.62 4.44
C ALA A 69 0.82 -3.40 2.96
N TRP A 70 1.57 -4.04 2.06
CA TRP A 70 1.28 -4.02 0.63
C TRP A 70 -0.06 -4.69 0.31
N PHE A 71 -0.38 -5.83 0.89
CA PHE A 71 -1.70 -6.47 0.71
C PHE A 71 -2.85 -5.57 1.15
N ALA A 72 -2.74 -4.96 2.33
CA ALA A 72 -3.75 -4.01 2.82
C ALA A 72 -3.92 -2.80 1.89
N HIS A 73 -2.80 -2.29 1.36
CA HIS A 73 -2.82 -1.16 0.43
C HIS A 73 -3.44 -1.55 -0.91
N ALA A 74 -3.00 -2.65 -1.52
CA ALA A 74 -3.49 -3.12 -2.82
C ALA A 74 -4.99 -3.50 -2.76
N ALA A 75 -5.44 -4.05 -1.65
CA ALA A 75 -6.84 -4.40 -1.44
C ALA A 75 -7.76 -3.18 -1.23
N SER A 76 -7.21 -1.97 -1.04
CA SER A 76 -8.01 -0.77 -0.76
C SER A 76 -9.05 -0.45 -1.86
N GLU A 77 -8.75 -0.77 -3.12
CA GLU A 77 -9.67 -0.58 -4.25
C GLU A 77 -10.86 -1.55 -4.25
N LEU A 78 -10.78 -2.63 -3.46
CA LEU A 78 -11.80 -3.67 -3.34
C LEU A 78 -12.66 -3.50 -2.07
N LYS A 79 -12.46 -2.44 -1.29
CA LYS A 79 -13.26 -2.17 -0.09
C LYS A 79 -14.76 -2.11 -0.41
N GLY A 80 -15.57 -2.76 0.42
CA GLY A 80 -17.01 -2.87 0.23
C GLY A 80 -17.46 -3.97 -0.74
N THR A 81 -16.52 -4.74 -1.30
CA THR A 81 -16.83 -6.01 -1.99
C THR A 81 -16.84 -7.18 -1.00
N GLU A 82 -17.44 -8.30 -1.41
CA GLU A 82 -17.38 -9.57 -0.70
C GLU A 82 -16.78 -10.62 -1.64
N ILE A 83 -15.89 -11.46 -1.10
CA ILE A 83 -15.21 -12.51 -1.85
C ILE A 83 -15.66 -13.86 -1.29
N SER A 84 -16.11 -14.75 -2.17
CA SER A 84 -16.50 -16.12 -1.80
C SER A 84 -15.81 -17.13 -2.72
N VAL A 85 -15.19 -18.14 -2.12
CA VAL A 85 -14.50 -19.23 -2.81
C VAL A 85 -15.06 -20.55 -2.33
N LEU A 86 -15.32 -21.48 -3.26
CA LEU A 86 -15.73 -22.85 -2.96
C LEU A 86 -14.66 -23.83 -3.45
N SER A 87 -14.00 -24.50 -2.50
CA SER A 87 -12.95 -25.49 -2.78
C SER A 87 -13.46 -26.93 -2.68
N GLU A 88 -12.73 -27.84 -3.33
CA GLU A 88 -12.82 -29.28 -3.08
C GLU A 88 -12.32 -29.61 -1.66
N GLN A 89 -12.73 -30.76 -1.11
CA GLN A 89 -12.28 -31.17 0.22
C GLN A 89 -10.89 -31.82 0.15
N LEU A 90 -9.86 -30.98 0.05
CA LEU A 90 -8.45 -31.38 0.13
C LEU A 90 -7.82 -30.79 1.39
N PRO A 91 -6.94 -31.52 2.12
CA PRO A 91 -6.31 -31.03 3.35
C PRO A 91 -5.58 -29.69 3.19
N THR A 92 -5.11 -29.38 2.00
CA THR A 92 -4.44 -28.11 1.68
C THR A 92 -5.38 -26.92 1.77
N HIS A 93 -6.68 -27.11 1.46
CA HIS A 93 -7.68 -26.05 1.54
C HIS A 93 -8.14 -25.76 2.96
N ASP A 94 -7.83 -26.64 3.92
CA ASP A 94 -8.19 -26.43 5.33
C ASP A 94 -7.43 -25.22 5.90
N TYR A 95 -6.13 -25.12 5.61
CA TYR A 95 -5.31 -23.98 6.04
C TYR A 95 -5.74 -22.67 5.37
N GLU A 96 -6.10 -22.72 4.09
CA GLU A 96 -6.61 -21.54 3.36
C GLU A 96 -7.91 -21.02 3.98
N ALA A 97 -8.84 -21.93 4.29
CA ALA A 97 -10.14 -21.57 4.82
C ALA A 97 -10.13 -21.16 6.30
N GLU A 98 -9.31 -21.82 7.11
CA GLU A 98 -9.31 -21.65 8.57
C GLU A 98 -8.30 -20.59 9.04
N VAL A 99 -7.27 -20.29 8.24
CA VAL A 99 -6.21 -19.33 8.61
C VAL A 99 -6.09 -18.18 7.61
N LEU A 100 -5.88 -18.46 6.32
CA LEU A 100 -5.57 -17.40 5.34
C LEU A 100 -6.76 -16.47 5.07
N ALA A 101 -7.95 -17.02 4.82
CA ALA A 101 -9.14 -16.21 4.54
C ALA A 101 -9.56 -15.32 5.73
N PRO A 102 -9.58 -15.81 6.99
CA PRO A 102 -9.80 -14.96 8.16
C PRO A 102 -8.72 -13.87 8.33
N ALA A 103 -7.43 -14.23 8.24
CA ALA A 103 -6.33 -13.27 8.37
C ALA A 103 -6.38 -12.17 7.30
N PHE A 104 -6.68 -12.54 6.05
CA PHE A 104 -6.83 -11.58 4.95
C PHE A 104 -8.05 -10.68 5.16
N SER A 105 -9.18 -11.24 5.64
CA SER A 105 -10.38 -10.46 5.96
C SER A 105 -10.11 -9.45 7.06
N GLU A 106 -9.39 -9.86 8.09
CA GLU A 106 -8.99 -9.01 9.20
C GLU A 106 -8.05 -7.88 8.73
N LEU A 107 -7.04 -8.21 7.93
CA LEU A 107 -6.06 -7.26 7.42
C LEU A 107 -6.70 -6.19 6.52
N THR A 108 -7.53 -6.64 5.59
CA THR A 108 -8.08 -5.82 4.49
C THR A 108 -9.49 -5.30 4.76
N GLU A 109 -10.16 -5.74 5.82
CA GLU A 109 -11.58 -5.49 6.12
C GLU A 109 -12.53 -5.85 4.96
N ILE A 110 -12.09 -6.73 4.05
CA ILE A 110 -12.93 -7.32 3.00
C ILE A 110 -13.49 -8.62 3.57
N PRO A 111 -14.82 -8.84 3.58
CA PRO A 111 -15.38 -10.13 3.95
C PRO A 111 -14.94 -11.19 2.94
N VAL A 112 -14.14 -12.17 3.38
CA VAL A 112 -13.75 -13.34 2.59
C VAL A 112 -14.30 -14.60 3.22
N THR A 113 -15.12 -15.32 2.46
CA THR A 113 -15.63 -16.66 2.83
C THR A 113 -14.95 -17.71 1.96
N HIS A 114 -14.33 -18.71 2.60
CA HIS A 114 -13.73 -19.84 1.91
C HIS A 114 -14.42 -21.13 2.35
N ASP A 115 -15.42 -21.53 1.57
CA ASP A 115 -16.20 -22.73 1.84
C ASP A 115 -15.56 -23.96 1.20
N ARG A 116 -15.81 -25.11 1.81
CA ARG A 116 -15.46 -26.42 1.28
C ARG A 116 -16.74 -27.11 0.86
N ARG A 117 -16.75 -27.74 -0.32
CA ARG A 117 -17.92 -28.53 -0.76
C ARG A 117 -18.19 -29.63 0.29
N PRO A 118 -19.44 -29.82 0.73
CA PRO A 118 -19.79 -30.95 1.59
C PRO A 118 -19.56 -32.26 0.80
N GLY A 119 -18.82 -33.18 1.43
CA GLY A 119 -18.57 -34.54 0.92
C GLY A 119 -19.74 -35.49 1.09
#